data_AF-A0A645GWW8-F1
#
_entry.id   AF-A0A645GWW8-F1
#
_cell.length_a   1.000
_cell.length_b   1.000
_cell.length_c   1.000
_cell.angle_alpha   90.00
_cell.angle_beta   90.00
_cell.angle_gamma   90.00
#
_symmetry.space_group_name_H-M   'P 1'
#
loop_
_entity.id
_entity.type
_entity.pdbx_description
1 polymer ?
#
loop_
_entity_poly.entity_id
_entity_poly.type
_entity_poly.pdbx_seq_one_letter_code
_entity_poly.pdbx_strand_id
1 'polypeptide(L)'
;MLKELGGEALGAIAFLTNVFREIFAVILIPILAKRLNTYSAIAPAGATSMDTTLPLVSKATNPEVAVISFINGVIMSSLVPVLVTFFYNIK
;
A
#
# COMPACT_ATOMS: atom_id res chain seq x y z
N MET A 1 -4.27 -15.73 -1.79
CA MET A 1 -4.41 -15.62 -3.26
C MET A 1 -3.15 -16.04 -4.00
N LEU A 2 -2.02 -15.33 -3.87
CA LEU A 2 -0.79 -15.69 -4.62
C LEU A 2 -0.22 -17.09 -4.32
N LYS A 3 -0.33 -17.55 -3.07
CA LYS A 3 -0.02 -18.93 -2.69
C LYS A 3 -0.82 -19.97 -3.50
N GLU A 4 -2.12 -19.74 -3.66
CA GLU A 4 -3.01 -20.64 -4.44
C GLU A 4 -2.70 -20.59 -5.94
N LEU A 5 -2.23 -19.44 -6.45
CA LEU A 5 -1.93 -19.25 -7.86
C LEU A 5 -0.56 -19.82 -8.27
N GLY A 6 0.48 -19.67 -7.44
CA GLY A 6 1.85 -20.00 -7.83
C GLY A 6 2.68 -20.73 -6.76
N GLY A 7 2.02 -21.33 -5.76
CA GLY A 7 2.65 -22.16 -4.74
C GLY A 7 3.21 -21.40 -3.53
N GLU A 8 3.74 -22.17 -2.57
CA GLU A 8 4.22 -21.67 -1.28
C GLU A 8 5.31 -20.60 -1.41
N ALA A 9 6.27 -20.80 -2.31
CA ALA A 9 7.38 -19.86 -2.52
C ALA A 9 6.89 -18.48 -2.98
N LEU A 10 5.95 -18.43 -3.93
CA LEU A 10 5.37 -17.17 -4.41
C LEU A 10 4.55 -16.48 -3.32
N GLY A 11 3.80 -17.27 -2.54
CA GLY A 11 3.08 -16.77 -1.37
C GLY A 11 4.01 -16.13 -0.33
N ALA A 12 5.12 -16.79 -0.01
CA ALA A 12 6.12 -16.28 0.94
C ALA A 12 6.80 -15.00 0.43
N ILE A 13 7.19 -14.95 -0.85
CA ILE A 13 7.76 -13.74 -1.47
C ILE A 13 6.76 -12.58 -1.38
N ALA A 14 5.50 -12.81 -1.78
CA ALA A 14 4.47 -11.77 -1.73
C ALA A 14 4.23 -11.24 -0.31
N PHE A 15 4.19 -12.13 0.69
CA PHE A 15 4.07 -11.75 2.09
C PHE A 15 5.27 -10.92 2.55
N LEU A 16 6.49 -11.38 2.32
CA LEU A 16 7.71 -10.66 2.71
C LEU A 16 7.82 -9.31 2.00
N THR A 17 7.52 -9.24 0.71
CA THR A 17 7.48 -7.97 -0.03
C THR A 17 6.47 -6.99 0.57
N ASN A 18 5.28 -7.46 0.96
CA ASN A 18 4.29 -6.60 1.64
C ASN A 18 4.80 -6.10 3.00
N VAL A 19 5.42 -6.98 3.81
CA VAL A 19 6.01 -6.61 5.10
C VAL A 19 7.12 -5.58 4.94
N PHE A 20 8.06 -5.80 4.02
CA PHE A 20 9.14 -4.84 3.79
C PHE A 20 8.63 -3.50 3.28
N ARG A 21 7.67 -3.50 2.33
CA ARG A 21 7.02 -2.25 1.87
C ARG A 21 6.43 -1.49 3.04
N GLU A 22 5.74 -2.16 3.95
CA GLU A 22 5.09 -1.54 5.10
C GLU A 22 6.11 -0.94 6.09
N ILE A 23 7.22 -1.63 6.35
CA ILE A 23 8.34 -1.09 7.15
C ILE A 23 8.89 0.19 6.50
N PHE A 24 9.13 0.17 5.19
CA PHE A 24 9.57 1.37 4.47
C PHE A 24 8.52 2.47 4.51
N ALA A 25 7.23 2.14 4.39
CA ALA A 25 6.15 3.12 4.46
C ALA A 25 6.13 3.85 5.81
N VAL A 26 6.27 3.12 6.92
CA VAL A 26 6.31 3.72 8.27
C VAL A 26 7.44 4.75 8.40
N ILE A 27 8.58 4.51 7.75
CA ILE A 27 9.72 5.43 7.77
C ILE A 27 9.50 6.59 6.79
N LEU A 28 9.03 6.31 5.57
CA LEU A 28 8.96 7.27 4.48
C LEU A 28 7.80 8.25 4.60
N ILE A 29 6.61 7.82 5.04
CA ILE A 29 5.41 8.68 5.16
C ILE A 29 5.70 10.03 5.84
N PRO A 30 6.27 10.08 7.06
CA PRO A 30 6.55 11.35 7.73
C PRO A 30 7.65 12.17 7.04
N ILE A 31 8.59 11.51 6.34
CA ILE A 31 9.68 12.19 5.61
C ILE A 31 9.13 12.86 4.36
N LEU A 32 8.33 12.14 3.57
CA LEU A 32 7.75 12.62 2.31
C LEU A 32 6.73 13.74 2.57
N ALA A 33 5.90 13.60 3.61
CA ALA A 33 4.96 14.63 4.02
C ALA A 33 5.65 15.97 4.34
N LYS A 34 6.84 15.93 4.95
CA LYS A 34 7.60 17.13 5.34
C LYS A 34 8.47 17.71 4.22
N ARG A 35 9.06 16.85 3.37
CA ARG A 35 10.09 17.26 2.40
C ARG A 35 9.56 17.47 0.98
N LEU A 36 8.44 16.86 0.64
CA LEU A 36 7.87 16.94 -0.71
C LEU A 36 6.50 17.61 -0.65
N ASN A 37 5.44 16.83 -0.48
CA ASN A 37 4.08 17.31 -0.31
C ASN A 37 3.24 16.27 0.45
N THR A 38 2.09 16.69 0.96
CA THR A 38 1.21 15.84 1.76
C THR A 38 0.63 14.67 0.98
N TYR A 39 0.28 14.83 -0.30
CA TYR A 39 -0.27 13.74 -1.13
C TYR A 39 0.76 12.64 -1.43
N SER A 40 2.04 13.02 -1.58
CA SER A 40 3.14 12.08 -1.84
C SER A 40 3.38 11.12 -0.67
N ALA A 41 2.92 11.49 0.54
CA ALA A 41 2.97 10.63 1.71
C ALA A 41 2.05 9.39 1.57
N ILE A 42 1.06 9.40 0.67
CA ILE A 42 0.17 8.25 0.44
C ILE A 42 0.85 7.16 -0.39
N ALA A 43 1.74 7.54 -1.31
CA ALA A 43 2.37 6.62 -2.27
C ALA A 43 3.03 5.37 -1.64
N PRO A 44 3.87 5.47 -0.59
CA PRO A 44 4.53 4.28 -0.05
C PRO A 44 3.59 3.32 0.70
N ALA A 45 2.42 3.78 1.14
CA ALA A 45 1.45 2.97 1.88
C ALA A 45 0.75 1.91 1.01
N GLY A 46 0.49 2.21 -0.27
CA GLY A 46 -0.23 1.31 -1.16
C GLY A 46 -1.64 0.98 -0.63
N ALA A 47 -2.05 -0.29 -0.70
CA ALA A 47 -3.38 -0.73 -0.24
C ALA A 47 -3.62 -0.43 1.25
N THR A 48 -2.57 -0.46 2.08
CA THR A 48 -2.72 -0.26 3.53
C THR A 48 -2.89 1.21 3.95
N SER A 49 -2.97 2.11 2.97
CA SER A 49 -3.30 3.53 3.15
C SER A 49 -4.71 3.76 3.70
N MET A 50 -5.60 2.75 3.66
CA MET A 50 -6.93 2.80 4.25
C MET A 50 -7.02 2.33 5.70
N ASP A 51 -6.03 1.59 6.21
CA ASP A 51 -6.08 0.97 7.53
C ASP A 51 -4.76 1.11 8.31
N THR A 52 -3.76 0.25 8.13
CA THR A 52 -2.58 0.16 9.01
C THR A 52 -1.72 1.41 8.97
N THR A 53 -1.61 2.06 7.81
CA THR A 53 -0.80 3.27 7.62
C THR A 53 -1.61 4.56 7.65
N LEU A 54 -2.95 4.47 7.67
CA LEU A 54 -3.84 5.63 7.74
C LEU A 54 -3.57 6.53 8.96
N PRO A 55 -3.36 6.01 10.19
CA PRO A 55 -3.02 6.83 11.34
C PRO A 55 -1.73 7.64 11.13
N LEU A 56 -0.77 7.07 10.39
CA LEU A 56 0.52 7.71 10.13
C LEU A 56 0.39 8.83 9.10
N VAL A 57 -0.38 8.60 8.02
CA VAL A 57 -0.70 9.66 7.04
C VAL A 57 -1.48 10.77 7.71
N SER A 58 -2.51 10.45 8.49
CA SER A 58 -3.33 11.43 9.23
C SER A 58 -2.48 12.29 10.17
N LYS A 59 -1.55 11.67 10.92
CA LYS A 59 -0.63 12.38 11.83
C LYS A 59 0.42 13.22 11.10
N ALA A 60 0.88 12.77 9.93
CA ALA A 60 1.93 13.45 9.17
C ALA A 60 1.39 14.56 8.25
N THR A 61 0.09 14.58 7.97
CA THR A 61 -0.53 15.48 6.97
C THR A 61 -1.72 16.26 7.56
N ASN A 62 -2.91 16.13 7.00
CA ASN A 62 -4.14 16.81 7.43
C ASN A 62 -5.38 15.90 7.18
N PRO A 63 -6.56 16.23 7.76
CA PRO A 63 -7.76 15.40 7.64
C PRO A 63 -8.25 15.16 6.21
N GLU A 64 -8.10 16.13 5.32
CA GLU A 64 -8.51 15.99 3.91
C GLU A 64 -7.66 14.93 3.19
N VAL A 65 -6.34 14.97 3.41
CA VAL A 65 -5.40 13.99 2.84
C VAL A 65 -5.64 12.59 3.44
N ALA A 66 -6.07 12.49 4.69
CA ALA A 66 -6.44 11.21 5.30
C ALA A 66 -7.65 10.56 4.59
N VAL A 67 -8.66 11.34 4.19
CA VAL A 67 -9.79 10.84 3.40
C VAL A 67 -9.31 10.34 2.02
N ILE A 68 -8.42 11.09 1.38
CA ILE A 68 -7.85 10.70 0.09
C ILE A 68 -7.00 9.42 0.22
N SER A 69 -6.24 9.28 1.32
CA SER A 69 -5.49 8.08 1.67
C SER A 69 -6.41 6.86 1.81
N PHE A 70 -7.55 7.03 2.49
CA PHE A 70 -8.56 5.99 2.62
C PHE A 70 -9.10 5.55 1.25
N ILE A 71 -9.51 6.50 0.41
CA ILE A 71 -10.02 6.21 -0.94
C ILE A 71 -8.96 5.47 -1.77
N ASN A 72 -7.70 5.89 -1.73
CA ASN A 72 -6.61 5.23 -2.41
C ASN A 72 -6.46 3.76 -2.00
N GLY A 73 -6.50 3.47 -0.70
CA GLY A 73 -6.40 2.10 -0.18
C GLY A 73 -7.58 1.23 -0.59
N VAL A 74 -8.80 1.79 -0.58
CA VAL A 74 -10.01 1.09 -1.06
C VAL A 74 -9.91 0.75 -2.55
N ILE A 75 -9.47 1.71 -3.39
CA ILE A 75 -9.28 1.49 -4.83
C ILE A 75 -8.24 0.38 -5.05
N MET A 76 -7.08 0.48 -4.41
CA MET A 76 -6.02 -0.53 -4.53
C MET A 76 -6.51 -1.92 -4.10
N SER A 77 -7.16 -2.02 -2.94
CA SER A 77 -7.67 -3.30 -2.40
C SER A 77 -8.72 -3.92 -3.32
N SER A 78 -9.61 -3.10 -3.88
CA SER A 78 -10.66 -3.56 -4.82
C SER A 78 -10.07 -4.06 -6.14
N LEU A 79 -8.93 -3.51 -6.55
CA LEU A 79 -8.24 -3.91 -7.79
C LEU A 79 -7.39 -5.17 -7.65
N VAL A 80 -7.04 -5.60 -6.43
CA VAL A 80 -6.16 -6.77 -6.20
C VAL A 80 -6.65 -8.04 -6.94
N PRO A 81 -7.93 -8.46 -6.86
CA PRO A 81 -8.39 -9.69 -7.53
C PRO A 81 -8.26 -9.63 -9.05
N VAL A 82 -8.41 -8.44 -9.63
CA VAL A 82 -8.34 -8.20 -11.09
C VAL A 82 -6.89 -8.09 -11.54
N LEU A 83 -6.12 -7.19 -10.93
CA LEU A 83 -4.75 -6.90 -11.33
C LEU A 83 -3.82 -8.09 -11.11
N VAL A 84 -3.93 -8.79 -9.96
CA VAL A 84 -3.04 -9.92 -9.70
C VAL A 84 -3.31 -11.06 -10.68
N THR A 85 -4.58 -11.39 -10.93
CA THR A 85 -4.93 -12.41 -11.93
C THR A 85 -4.46 -12.00 -13.32
N PHE A 86 -4.66 -10.74 -13.71
CA PHE A 86 -4.22 -10.22 -15.00
C PHE A 86 -2.71 -10.33 -15.18
N PHE A 87 -1.91 -9.80 -14.24
CA PHE A 87 -0.45 -9.81 -14.35
C PHE A 87 0.14 -11.22 -14.23
N TYR A 88 -0.48 -12.12 -13.47
CA TYR A 88 -0.03 -13.51 -13.39
C TYR A 88 -0.20 -14.26 -14.71
N ASN A 89 -1.22 -13.93 -15.51
CA ASN A 89 -1.50 -14.58 -16.80
C ASN A 89 -0.80 -13.90 -17.99
N ILE A 90 -0.22 -12.71 -17.82
CA ILE A 90 0.61 -12.08 -18.86
C ILE A 90 1.92 -12.86 -18.98
N LYS A 91 2.21 -13.29 -20.21
CA LYS A 91 3.49 -13.90 -20.60
C LYS A 91 4.46 -12.86 -21.13
#